data_AF-A0A059CBC1-F1
#
_entry.id   AF-A0A059CBC1-F1
#
_cell.length_a   1.000
_cell.length_b   1.000
_cell.length_c   1.000
_cell.angle_alpha   90.00
_cell.angle_beta   90.00
_cell.angle_gamma   90.00
#
_symmetry.space_group_name_H-M   'P 1'
#
loop_
_entity.id
_entity.type
_entity.pdbx_description
1 polymer ?
#
loop_
_entity_poly.entity_id
_entity_poly.type
_entity_poly.pdbx_seq_one_letter_code
_entity_poly.pdbx_strand_id
1 'polypeptide(L)'
;MELTGARFKVFIDDNDLEKGKNIDDELIEAINHSRISIPIISKDYASSESCLMELVNMLKRKDDKNHIVIPIFYFVDPSDVG
;
A
#
# COMPACT_ATOMS: atom_id res chain seq x y z
N MET A 1 4.62 -13.80 -0.41
CA MET A 1 3.50 -13.92 -1.38
C MET A 1 4.08 -13.66 -2.75
N GLU A 2 3.98 -14.60 -3.69
CA GLU A 2 4.56 -14.45 -5.03
C GLU A 2 3.42 -14.15 -6.02
N LEU A 3 3.42 -12.93 -6.58
CA LEU A 3 2.41 -12.49 -7.56
C LEU A 3 2.90 -12.56 -9.00
N THR A 4 4.21 -12.79 -9.21
CA THR A 4 4.92 -12.73 -10.49
C THR A 4 4.68 -13.93 -11.41
N GLY A 5 4.08 -15.01 -10.90
CA GLY A 5 3.70 -16.21 -11.68
C GLY A 5 2.24 -16.22 -12.16
N ALA A 6 1.43 -15.24 -11.76
CA ALA A 6 0.05 -15.11 -12.17
C ALA A 6 -0.10 -13.91 -13.13
N ARG A 7 -1.15 -13.89 -13.98
CA ARG A 7 -1.40 -12.83 -14.98
C ARG A 7 -1.81 -11.48 -14.34
N PHE A 8 -1.23 -11.11 -13.21
CA PHE A 8 -1.46 -9.84 -12.53
C PHE A 8 -0.37 -8.85 -12.93
N LYS A 9 -0.79 -7.64 -13.32
CA LYS A 9 0.11 -6.50 -13.37
C LYS A 9 0.28 -6.00 -11.94
N VAL A 10 1.50 -6.07 -11.43
CA VAL A 10 1.82 -5.70 -10.05
C VAL A 10 2.67 -4.44 -10.09
N PHE A 11 2.28 -3.46 -9.27
CA PHE A 11 3.12 -2.34 -8.89
C PHE A 11 3.67 -2.66 -7.50
N ILE A 12 4.98 -2.61 -7.33
CA ILE A 12 5.64 -2.76 -6.03
C ILE A 12 6.24 -1.40 -5.72
N ASP A 13 5.81 -0.82 -4.61
CA ASP A 13 6.46 0.34 -4.05
C ASP A 13 7.76 -0.12 -3.38
N ASP A 14 8.83 -0.17 -4.19
CA ASP A 14 10.16 -0.56 -3.74
C ASP A 14 10.72 0.66 -3.00
N ASN A 15 10.77 0.56 -1.67
CA ASN A 15 11.19 1.62 -0.76
C ASN A 15 12.68 2.05 -0.97
N ASP A 16 13.36 1.49 -1.97
CA ASP A 16 14.66 1.94 -2.50
C ASP A 16 14.56 3.21 -3.38
N LEU A 17 13.36 3.63 -3.79
CA LEU A 17 13.13 4.93 -4.41
C LEU A 17 13.14 6.03 -3.34
N GLU A 18 14.33 6.61 -3.12
CA GLU A 18 14.62 7.83 -2.36
C GLU A 18 13.58 8.25 -1.30
N LYS A 19 13.77 7.78 -0.07
CA LYS A 19 13.13 8.34 1.13
C LYS A 19 13.12 9.87 1.08
N GLY A 20 11.95 10.46 0.85
CA GLY A 20 11.74 11.90 0.98
C GLY A 20 11.27 12.66 -0.26
N LYS A 21 10.88 12.00 -1.35
CA LYS A 21 10.05 12.67 -2.37
C LYS A 21 8.57 12.45 -2.04
N ASN A 22 7.80 13.52 -2.19
CA ASN A 22 6.34 13.54 -2.10
C ASN A 22 5.75 12.29 -2.77
N ILE A 23 4.62 11.79 -2.24
CA ILE A 23 3.86 10.68 -2.81
C ILE A 23 3.99 10.71 -4.33
N ASP A 24 4.69 9.71 -4.90
CA ASP A 24 4.97 9.72 -6.32
C ASP A 24 3.63 9.78 -7.06
N ASP A 25 3.50 10.69 -8.03
CA ASP A 25 2.30 10.77 -8.87
C ASP A 25 2.06 9.39 -9.53
N GLU A 26 3.13 8.65 -9.82
CA GLU A 26 3.07 7.28 -10.32
C GLU A 26 2.42 6.31 -9.32
N LEU A 27 2.66 6.48 -8.02
CA LEU A 27 2.04 5.66 -6.96
C LEU A 27 0.56 5.97 -6.81
N ILE A 28 0.18 7.25 -6.86
CA ILE A 28 -1.24 7.65 -6.84
C ILE A 28 -1.95 7.09 -8.07
N GLU A 29 -1.34 7.17 -9.24
CA GLU A 29 -1.87 6.56 -10.47
C GLU A 29 -1.96 5.03 -10.35
N ALA A 30 -0.96 4.37 -9.79
CA ALA A 30 -0.96 2.93 -9.58
C ALA A 30 -2.12 2.50 -8.67
N ILE A 31 -2.33 3.19 -7.54
CA ILE A 31 -3.49 2.99 -6.66
C ILE A 31 -4.77 3.23 -7.45
N ASN A 32 -4.84 4.31 -8.23
CA ASN A 32 -6.00 4.70 -9.02
C ASN A 32 -6.41 3.72 -10.12
N HIS A 33 -5.47 2.93 -10.64
CA HIS A 33 -5.73 1.94 -11.69
C HIS A 33 -5.79 0.50 -11.15
N SER A 34 -5.35 0.25 -9.91
CA SER A 34 -5.31 -1.08 -9.32
C SER A 34 -6.69 -1.59 -8.92
N ARG A 35 -6.92 -2.91 -8.94
CA ARG A 35 -8.16 -3.49 -8.36
C ARG A 35 -7.98 -3.84 -6.90
N ILE A 36 -6.76 -4.17 -6.50
CA ILE A 36 -6.40 -4.64 -5.17
C ILE A 36 -5.18 -3.85 -4.72
N SER A 37 -5.18 -3.38 -3.47
CA SER A 37 -3.99 -2.86 -2.78
C SER A 37 -3.69 -3.74 -1.57
N ILE A 38 -2.40 -3.98 -1.32
CA ILE A 38 -1.93 -4.91 -0.28
C ILE A 38 -0.88 -4.18 0.58
N PRO A 39 -1.29 -3.37 1.57
CA PRO A 39 -0.35 -2.73 2.48
C PRO A 39 0.30 -3.78 3.38
N ILE A 40 1.64 -3.76 3.46
CA ILE A 40 2.43 -4.61 4.35
C ILE A 40 2.70 -3.82 5.64
N ILE A 41 1.84 -4.00 6.63
CA ILE A 41 1.91 -3.28 7.91
C ILE A 41 2.96 -3.97 8.78
N SER A 42 4.12 -3.34 8.90
CA SER A 42 5.20 -3.75 9.80
C SER A 42 5.29 -2.83 11.01
N LYS A 43 6.17 -3.15 11.95
CA LYS A 43 6.35 -2.38 13.20
C LYS A 43 6.58 -0.88 12.97
N ASP A 44 7.30 -0.52 11.91
CA ASP A 44 7.68 0.87 11.63
C ASP A 44 6.72 1.56 10.65
N TYR A 45 5.71 0.84 10.14
CA TYR A 45 4.76 1.36 9.15
C TYR A 45 4.05 2.61 9.66
N ALA A 46 3.51 2.57 10.87
CA ALA A 46 2.83 3.70 11.49
C ALA A 46 3.77 4.85 11.89
N SER A 47 5.09 4.62 11.89
CA SER A 47 6.09 5.66 12.13
C SER A 47 6.49 6.41 10.86
N SER A 48 6.08 5.93 9.68
CA SER A 48 6.36 6.55 8.38
C SER A 48 5.16 7.36 7.90
N GLU A 49 5.33 8.68 7.81
CA GLU A 49 4.31 9.59 7.27
C GLU A 49 3.91 9.21 5.83
N SER A 50 4.89 8.79 5.01
CA SER A 50 4.63 8.34 3.63
C SER A 50 3.71 7.11 3.63
N CYS A 51 4.07 6.08 4.42
CA CYS A 51 3.28 4.85 4.47
C CYS A 51 1.84 5.11 4.95
N LEU A 52 1.65 6.00 5.93
CA LEU A 52 0.32 6.39 6.39
C LEU A 52 -0.47 7.13 5.30
N MET A 53 0.18 8.02 4.56
CA MET A 53 -0.45 8.77 3.49
C MET A 53 -0.86 7.86 2.32
N GLU A 54 -0.03 6.89 1.98
CA GLU A 54 -0.34 5.84 1.00
C GLU A 54 -1.57 5.03 1.43
N LEU A 55 -1.61 4.59 2.69
CA LEU A 55 -2.75 3.85 3.24
C LEU A 55 -4.04 4.67 3.13
N VAL A 56 -3.99 5.97 3.46
CA VAL A 56 -5.15 6.86 3.32
C VAL A 56 -5.64 6.92 1.88
N ASN A 57 -4.75 6.99 0.89
CA ASN A 57 -5.14 7.01 -0.53
C ASN A 57 -5.77 5.68 -0.98
N MET A 58 -5.23 4.54 -0.53
CA MET A 58 -5.83 3.23 -0.79
C MET A 58 -7.25 3.12 -0.21
N LEU A 59 -7.44 3.59 1.02
CA LEU A 59 -8.74 3.56 1.71
C LEU A 59 -9.76 4.52 1.09
N LYS A 60 -9.36 5.74 0.73
CA LYS A 60 -10.24 6.65 -0.02
C LYS A 60 -10.75 6.01 -1.31
N ARG A 61 -9.87 5.32 -2.03
CA ARG A 61 -10.26 4.65 -3.28
C ARG A 61 -11.14 3.42 -3.07
N LYS A 62 -10.98 2.71 -1.95
CA LYS A 62 -11.88 1.61 -1.54
C LYS A 62 -13.33 2.09 -1.49
N ASP A 63 -13.57 3.27 -0.93
CA ASP A 63 -14.90 3.83 -0.76
C ASP A 63 -15.52 4.27 -2.11
N ASP A 64 -14.70 4.66 -3.09
CA ASP A 64 -15.17 5.22 -4.35
C ASP A 64 -15.34 4.22 -5.52
N LYS A 65 -14.58 3.09 -5.58
CA LYS A 65 -14.40 2.35 -6.87
C LYS A 65 -14.20 0.82 -6.81
N ASN A 66 -15.01 0.04 -6.10
CA ASN A 66 -14.89 -1.44 -6.07
C ASN A 66 -13.45 -1.93 -5.81
N HIS A 67 -12.68 -1.17 -5.03
CA HIS A 67 -11.28 -1.43 -4.77
C HIS A 67 -11.14 -2.23 -3.48
N ILE A 68 -10.33 -3.29 -3.51
CA ILE A 68 -10.14 -4.17 -2.36
C ILE A 68 -8.81 -3.83 -1.70
N VAL A 69 -8.83 -3.63 -0.38
CA VAL A 69 -7.62 -3.46 0.43
C VAL A 69 -7.44 -4.71 1.29
N ILE A 70 -6.32 -5.39 1.15
CA ILE A 70 -5.98 -6.61 1.90
C ILE A 70 -4.71 -6.36 2.71
N PRO A 71 -4.82 -5.99 3.99
CA PRO A 71 -3.64 -5.76 4.81
C PRO A 71 -2.92 -7.07 5.14
N ILE A 72 -1.59 -7.04 5.11
CA ILE A 72 -0.73 -8.09 5.66
C ILE A 72 -0.02 -7.52 6.89
N PHE A 73 -0.26 -8.12 8.05
CA PHE A 73 0.41 -7.76 9.30
C PHE A 73 1.71 -8.55 9.41
N TYR A 74 2.85 -7.88 9.27
CA TYR A 74 4.17 -8.47 9.26
C TYR A 74 4.86 -8.26 10.62
N PHE A 75 4.87 -9.32 11.45
CA PHE A 75 5.43 -9.31 12.81
C PHE A 75 4.85 -8.22 13.73
N VAL A 76 3.59 -7.86 13.53
CA VAL A 76 2.81 -6.95 14.40
C VAL A 76 1.48 -7.61 14.74
N ASP A 77 0.95 -7.34 15.93
CA ASP A 77 -0.42 -7.76 16.26
C ASP A 77 -1.40 -6.77 15.61
N PRO A 78 -2.47 -7.24 14.93
CA PRO A 78 -3.52 -6.34 14.47
C PRO A 78 -4.09 -5.41 15.56
N SER A 79 -4.04 -5.79 16.83
CA SER A 79 -4.45 -4.92 17.96
C SER A 79 -3.58 -3.70 18.16
N ASP A 80 -2.33 -3.74 17.68
CA ASP A 80 -1.38 -2.62 17.79
C ASP A 80 -1.68 -1.52 16.74
N VAL A 81 -2.57 -1.80 15.79
CA VAL A 81 -2.90 -0.95 14.63
C VAL A 81 -4.30 -0.33 14.77
N GLY A 82 -4.70 -0.03 16.00
CA GLY A 82 -6.02 0.49 16.39
C GLY A 82 -6.21 1.99 16.23
#